data_AF-A0A969C3M7-F1
#
_entry.id   AF-A0A969C3M7-F1
#
_cell.length_a   1.000
_cell.length_b   1.000
_cell.length_c   1.000
_cell.angle_alpha   90.00
_cell.angle_beta   90.00
_cell.angle_gamma   90.00
#
_symmetry.space_group_name_H-M   'P 1'
#
loop_
_entity.id
_entity.type
_entity.pdbx_description
1 polymer ?
#
loop_
_entity_poly.entity_id
_entity_poly.type
_entity_poly.pdbx_seq_one_letter_code
_entity_poly.pdbx_strand_id
1 'polypeptide(L)' 'MNETDTFDLSDCLAAKVELEEPIHQILNLPDFNERAVSVHIYSKPIESCLAYCRDTDTFKEVNLFYTSTYGKLCRGIKL' A
#
# COMPACT_ATOMS: atom_id res chain seq x y z
N MET A 1 10.06 -14.33 7.62
CA MET A 1 8.62 -14.34 7.29
C MET A 1 8.40 -15.27 6.11
N ASN A 2 7.46 -16.20 6.22
CA ASN A 2 7.07 -17.04 5.09
C ASN A 2 6.05 -16.27 4.25
N GLU A 3 6.12 -16.40 2.92
CA GLU A 3 5.10 -15.85 2.04
C GLU A 3 3.77 -16.57 2.26
N THR A 4 2.70 -15.79 2.26
CA THR A 4 1.31 -16.25 2.32
C THR A 4 0.68 -16.16 0.93
N ASP A 5 -0.64 -16.33 0.85
CA ASP A 5 -1.40 -16.31 -0.40
C ASP A 5 -1.12 -15.06 -1.25
N THR A 6 -0.97 -15.28 -2.55
CA THR A 6 -0.85 -14.23 -3.57
C THR A 6 -2.06 -14.33 -4.51
N PHE A 7 -2.67 -13.19 -4.82
CA PHE A 7 -3.80 -13.12 -5.75
C PHE A 7 -3.83 -11.77 -6.46
N ASP A 8 -4.45 -11.75 -7.64
CA ASP A 8 -4.62 -10.53 -8.43
C ASP A 8 -5.86 -9.75 -7.97
N LEU A 9 -5.72 -8.43 -7.91
CA LEU A 9 -6.82 -7.50 -7.67
C LEU A 9 -7.37 -6.98 -9.00
N SER A 10 -8.53 -7.49 -9.41
CA SER A 10 -9.23 -7.06 -10.63
C SER A 10 -10.37 -6.06 -10.33
N ASP A 11 -11.00 -5.54 -11.39
CA ASP A 11 -12.11 -4.58 -11.28
C ASP A 11 -13.21 -5.03 -10.30
N CYS A 12 -13.57 -4.09 -9.41
CA CYS A 12 -14.59 -4.27 -8.37
C CYS A 12 -14.30 -5.36 -7.32
N LEU A 13 -13.11 -5.98 -7.33
CA LEU A 13 -12.72 -6.92 -6.29
C LEU A 13 -12.22 -6.15 -5.06
N ALA A 14 -12.84 -6.41 -3.91
CA ALA A 14 -12.40 -5.87 -2.64
C ALA A 14 -11.52 -6.89 -1.91
N ALA A 15 -10.38 -6.45 -1.40
CA ALA A 15 -9.59 -7.19 -0.42
C ALA A 15 -9.70 -6.55 0.95
N LYS A 16 -9.59 -7.38 1.99
CA LYS A 16 -9.52 -6.96 3.39
C LYS A 16 -8.22 -7.50 3.99
N VAL A 17 -7.57 -6.65 4.77
CA VAL A 17 -6.42 -7.04 5.60
C VAL A 17 -6.95 -7.45 6.96
N GLU A 18 -6.66 -8.68 7.38
CA GLU A 18 -6.99 -9.17 8.72
C GLU A 18 -5.96 -8.67 9.73
N LEU A 19 -6.39 -8.42 10.98
CA LEU A 19 -5.50 -7.84 11.99
C LEU A 19 -4.43 -8.83 12.47
N GLU A 20 -4.76 -10.12 12.43
CA GLU A 20 -3.91 -11.24 12.77
C GLU A 20 -2.80 -11.45 11.72
N GLU A 21 -3.05 -11.05 10.48
CA GLU A 21 -2.11 -11.15 9.34
C GLU A 21 -1.98 -9.78 8.63
N PRO A 22 -1.38 -8.76 9.29
CA PRO A 22 -1.48 -7.37 8.85
C PRO A 22 -0.47 -7.00 7.76
N ILE A 23 0.52 -7.86 7.49
CA ILE A 23 1.65 -7.58 6.61
C ILE A 23 1.34 -8.10 5.21
N HIS A 24 1.47 -7.22 4.22
CA HIS A 24 1.18 -7.54 2.83
C HIS A 24 2.02 -6.65 1.90
N GLN A 25 2.16 -7.08 0.65
CA GLN A 25 2.82 -6.34 -0.42
C GLN A 25 1.83 -6.11 -1.56
N ILE A 26 1.74 -4.88 -2.06
CA ILE A 26 0.87 -4.51 -3.18
C ILE A 26 1.78 -4.03 -4.31
N LEU A 27 1.64 -4.62 -5.49
CA LEU A 27 2.46 -4.34 -6.66
C LEU A 27 1.58 -4.09 -7.88
N ASN A 28 1.93 -3.09 -8.69
CA ASN A 28 1.47 -3.02 -10.07
C ASN A 28 2.54 -3.70 -10.93
N LEU A 29 2.31 -4.97 -11.31
CA LEU A 29 3.30 -5.75 -12.05
C LEU A 29 3.47 -5.19 -13.49
N PRO A 30 4.71 -5.12 -14.02
CA PRO A 30 4.97 -4.63 -15.37
C PRO A 30 4.23 -5.41 -16.46
N ASP A 31 3.94 -6.68 -16.22
CA ASP A 31 3.27 -7.58 -17.17
C ASP A 31 1.84 -7.12 -17.49
N PHE A 32 1.19 -6.37 -16.60
CA PHE A 32 -0.11 -5.75 -16.88
C PHE A 32 -0.01 -4.58 -17.86
N ASN A 33 1.16 -3.93 -17.96
CA ASN A 33 1.45 -2.81 -18.86
C ASN A 33 0.42 -1.66 -18.81
N GLU A 34 -0.23 -1.47 -17.67
CA GLU A 34 -1.28 -0.48 -17.46
C GLU A 34 -1.12 0.22 -16.11
N ARG A 35 -1.78 1.37 -15.96
CA ARG A 35 -1.83 2.09 -14.68
C ARG A 35 -2.94 1.50 -13.82
N ALA A 36 -2.61 1.05 -12.62
CA ALA A 36 -3.57 0.64 -11.62
C ALA A 36 -3.97 1.80 -10.69
N VAL A 37 -5.23 1.82 -10.25
CA VAL A 37 -5.75 2.71 -9.20
C VAL A 37 -6.55 1.87 -8.21
N SER A 38 -6.26 2.02 -6.92
CA SER A 38 -6.99 1.37 -5.83
C SER A 38 -7.60 2.39 -4.87
N VAL A 39 -8.67 1.99 -4.19
CA VAL A 39 -9.28 2.79 -3.10
C VAL A 39 -8.99 2.10 -1.78
N HIS A 40 -8.34 2.81 -0.87
CA HIS A 40 -8.00 2.32 0.46
C HIS A 40 -8.90 2.99 1.50
N ILE A 41 -9.55 2.18 2.35
CA ILE A 41 -10.36 2.66 3.46
C ILE A 41 -9.72 2.19 4.75
N TYR A 42 -9.25 3.14 5.56
CA TYR A 42 -8.76 2.89 6.91
C TYR A 42 -9.78 3.40 7.92
N SER A 43 -10.18 2.58 8.89
CA SER A 43 -11.19 2.94 9.89
C SER A 43 -10.72 4.00 10.88
N LYS A 44 -9.40 4.20 10.99
CA LYS A 44 -8.76 5.28 11.73
C LYS A 44 -7.69 5.92 10.84
N PRO A 45 -7.38 7.22 11.04
CA PRO A 45 -6.24 7.85 10.37
C PRO A 45 -4.96 7.07 10.63
N ILE A 46 -4.14 6.90 9.59
CA ILE A 46 -2.83 6.28 9.67
C ILE A 46 -1.79 7.31 9.23
N GLU A 47 -0.82 7.58 10.10
CA GLU A 47 0.22 8.60 9.90
C GLU A 47 1.59 7.98 9.69
N SER A 48 1.81 6.75 10.16
CA SER A 48 3.02 5.97 9.93
C SER A 48 2.70 4.49 9.74
N CYS A 49 3.66 3.75 9.17
CA CYS A 49 3.64 2.29 9.10
C CYS A 49 5.04 1.70 9.30
N LEU A 50 5.12 0.38 9.50
CA LEU A 50 6.38 -0.36 9.47
C LEU A 50 6.61 -0.94 8.09
N ALA A 51 7.77 -0.63 7.49
CA ALA A 51 8.23 -1.24 6.25
C ALA A 51 9.29 -2.30 6.56
N TYR A 52 9.07 -3.52 6.09
CA TYR A 52 9.98 -4.66 6.30
C TYR A 52 10.83 -4.90 5.05
N CYS A 53 12.12 -5.17 5.24
CA CYS A 53 13.06 -5.55 4.19
C CYS A 53 13.47 -7.00 4.41
N ARG A 54 13.02 -7.90 3.53
CA ARG A 54 13.31 -9.32 3.63
C ARG A 54 14.79 -9.64 3.40
N ASP A 55 15.42 -8.96 2.44
CA ASP A 55 16.82 -9.23 2.07
C ASP A 55 17.81 -8.96 3.21
N THR A 56 17.47 -8.02 4.09
CA THR A 56 18.32 -7.62 5.23
C THR A 56 17.77 -8.07 6.58
N ASP A 57 16.57 -8.68 6.61
CA ASP A 57 15.83 -9.03 7.82
C ASP A 57 15.68 -7.85 8.80
N THR A 58 15.38 -6.67 8.26
CA THR A 58 15.19 -5.43 9.03
C THR A 58 13.82 -4.83 8.82
N PHE A 59 13.43 -3.92 9.71
CA PHE A 59 12.27 -3.06 9.53
C PHE A 59 12.60 -1.61 9.86
N LYS A 60 11.78 -0.70 9.35
CA LYS A 60 11.83 0.73 9.68
C LYS A 60 10.43 1.31 9.82
N GLU A 61 10.29 2.30 10.68
CA GLU A 61 9.10 3.14 10.69
C GLU A 61 9.16 4.16 9.53
N VAL A 62 8.03 4.37 8.87
CA VAL A 62 7.88 5.25 7.72
C VAL A 62 6.69 6.16 7.95
N ASN A 63 6.92 7.48 7.87
CA ASN A 63 5.84 8.46 7.88
C ASN A 63 5.12 8.47 6.52
N LEU A 64 3.79 8.48 6.55
CA LEU A 64 2.94 8.52 5.38
C LEU A 64 2.52 9.97 5.08
N PHE A 65 2.49 10.33 3.80
CA PHE A 65 2.14 11.67 3.35
C PHE A 65 1.14 11.62 2.20
N TYR A 66 0.19 12.54 2.22
CA TYR A 66 -0.73 12.73 1.10
C TYR A 66 -0.04 13.41 -0.07
N THR A 67 -0.19 12.85 -1.27
CA THR A 67 0.18 13.53 -2.53
C THR A 67 -0.79 14.69 -2.81
N SER A 68 -2.09 14.49 -2.54
CA SER A 68 -3.14 15.49 -2.67
C SER A 68 -4.24 15.28 -1.63
N THR A 69 -4.96 16.34 -1.25
CA THR A 69 -6.18 16.27 -0.44
C THR A 69 -7.30 17.05 -1.11
N TYR A 70 -8.52 16.47 -1.15
CA TYR A 70 -9.70 17.08 -1.77
C TYR A 70 -9.47 17.55 -3.22
N GLY A 71 -8.71 16.78 -4.02
CA GLY A 71 -8.37 17.11 -5.40
C GLY A 71 -7.33 18.22 -5.58
N LYS A 72 -6.64 18.66 -4.51
CA LYS A 72 -5.57 19.67 -4.56
C LYS A 72 -4.24 19.08 -4.12
N LEU A 73 -3.18 19.31 -4.90
CA LEU A 73 -1.83 18.87 -4.56
C LEU A 73 -1.36 19.49 -3.23
N CYS A 74 -0.70 18.68 -2.41
CA CYS A 74 -0.04 19.16 -1.20
C CYS A 74 1.20 20.00 -1.55
N ARG A 75 1.57 20.96 -0.70
CA ARG A 75 2.70 21.87 -0.96
C ARG A 75 4.00 21.08 -1.14
N GLY A 76 4.78 21.47 -2.15
CA GLY A 76 6.10 20.88 -2.42
C GLY A 76 6.08 19.60 -3.28
N ILE A 77 4.89 19.05 -3.56
CA ILE A 77 4.74 17.89 -4.45
C ILE A 77 4.73 18.35 -5.92
N LYS A 78 5.49 17.64 -6.77
CA LYS A 78 5.43 17.72 -8.23
C LYS A 78 5.19 16.31 -8.77
N LEU A 79 4.21 16.16 -9.65
CA LEU A 79 3.89 14.91 -10.36
C LEU A 79 4.71 14.79 -11.65
#